data_AF-A0A7U6BE15-F1
#
_entry.id   AF-A0A7U6BE15-F1
#
_cell.length_a   1.000
_cell.length_b   1.000
_cell.length_c   1.000
_cell.angle_alpha   90.00
_cell.angle_beta   90.00
_cell.angle_gamma   90.00
#
_symmetry.space_group_name_H-M   'P 1'
#
loop_
_entity.id
_entity.type
_entity.pdbx_description
1 polymer ?
#
loop_
_entity_poly.entity_id
_entity_poly.type
_entity_poly.pdbx_seq_one_letter_code
_entity_poly.pdbx_strand_id
1 'polypeptide(L)'
;MSLIQKAQAAVGIMTDLTASLLEQKTKLEAQIAEKNDAIQKLLNMPMNLDDFCSFIPEYVRVRGELFYNRFGYENREKKLIPWGSIEKENGDVKLGNFYISGEDGSYFSDAGIASFSRECFFHPENTVKRLTDKLKSELADSWGNEQYPSIKERRITVASLQAERAKIQEELDEVNANLAGIRSAASNINIPEPDSEE
;
A
#
# COMPACT_ATOMS: atom_id res chain seq x y z
N MET A 1 42.41 -42.41 11.29
CA MET A 1 41.12 -42.15 10.61
C MET A 1 41.42 -41.89 9.14
N SER A 2 40.88 -42.68 8.22
CA SER A 2 41.19 -42.55 6.78
C SER A 2 40.52 -41.32 6.16
N LEU A 3 41.04 -40.84 5.02
CA LEU A 3 40.44 -39.74 4.25
C LEU A 3 38.97 -40.02 3.89
N ILE A 4 38.66 -41.29 3.56
CA ILE A 4 37.31 -41.76 3.24
C ILE A 4 36.37 -41.62 4.46
N GLN A 5 36.83 -41.97 5.67
CA GLN A 5 36.04 -41.82 6.89
C GLN A 5 35.75 -40.34 7.20
N LYS A 6 36.72 -39.44 6.96
CA LYS A 6 36.53 -38.00 7.12
C LYS A 6 35.52 -37.43 6.11
N ALA A 7 35.58 -37.88 4.85
CA ALA A 7 34.62 -37.48 3.81
C ALA A 7 33.21 -37.95 4.13
N GLN A 8 33.03 -39.21 4.56
CA GLN A 8 31.72 -39.73 4.97
C GLN A 8 31.14 -38.97 6.19
N ALA A 9 31.96 -38.64 7.18
CA ALA A 9 31.53 -37.84 8.32
C ALA A 9 31.09 -36.43 7.91
N ALA A 10 31.82 -35.77 7.00
CA ALA A 10 31.46 -34.45 6.49
C ALA A 10 30.13 -34.47 5.71
N VAL A 11 29.89 -35.51 4.90
CA VAL A 11 28.61 -35.70 4.20
C VAL A 11 27.46 -35.92 5.18
N GLY A 12 27.67 -36.71 6.24
CA GLY A 12 26.69 -36.90 7.30
C GLY A 12 26.29 -35.58 7.95
N ILE A 13 27.29 -34.77 8.36
CA ILE A 13 27.06 -33.46 8.97
C ILE A 13 26.32 -32.51 8.02
N MET A 14 26.68 -32.47 6.73
CA MET A 14 25.97 -31.64 5.74
C MET A 14 24.52 -32.09 5.55
N THR A 15 24.25 -33.39 5.61
CA THR A 15 22.90 -33.94 5.47
C THR A 15 22.03 -33.55 6.65
N ASP A 16 22.54 -33.73 7.88
CA ASP A 16 21.82 -33.37 9.11
C ASP A 16 21.55 -31.86 9.20
N LEU A 17 22.56 -31.04 8.85
CA LEU A 17 22.42 -29.58 8.82
C LEU A 17 21.38 -29.13 7.77
N THR A 18 21.39 -29.74 6.58
CA THR A 18 20.40 -29.45 5.53
C THR A 18 18.99 -29.80 6.00
N ALA A 19 18.81 -30.95 6.65
CA ALA A 19 17.51 -31.36 7.19
C ALA A 19 17.02 -30.36 8.25
N SER A 20 17.89 -29.96 9.18
CA SER A 20 17.56 -28.98 10.22
C SER A 20 17.16 -27.62 9.63
N LEU A 21 17.87 -27.14 8.60
CA LEU A 21 17.56 -25.87 7.95
C LEU A 21 16.25 -25.93 7.14
N LEU A 22 15.93 -27.08 6.53
CA LEU A 22 14.65 -27.28 5.85
C LEU A 22 13.47 -27.30 6.83
N GLU A 23 13.65 -27.90 8.00
CA GLU A 23 12.65 -27.87 9.08
C GLU A 23 12.46 -26.43 9.58
N GLN A 24 13.55 -25.71 9.84
CA GLN A 24 13.50 -24.30 10.25
C GLN A 24 12.81 -23.43 9.19
N LYS A 25 13.15 -23.61 7.92
CA LYS A 25 12.50 -22.93 6.79
C LYS A 25 10.99 -23.13 6.82
N THR A 26 10.54 -24.38 6.90
CA THR A 26 9.12 -24.73 6.91
C THR A 26 8.39 -24.08 8.08
N LYS A 27 9.03 -24.05 9.26
CA LYS A 27 8.50 -23.38 10.45
C LYS A 27 8.36 -21.87 10.26
N LEU A 28 9.38 -21.20 9.74
CA LEU A 28 9.35 -19.75 9.50
C LEU A 28 8.29 -19.37 8.44
N GLU A 29 8.17 -20.16 7.37
CA GLU A 29 7.12 -19.99 6.35
C GLU A 29 5.71 -20.12 6.96
N ALA A 30 5.49 -21.11 7.84
CA ALA A 30 4.23 -21.27 8.54
C ALA A 30 3.92 -20.09 9.48
N GLN A 31 4.92 -19.55 10.18
CA GLN A 31 4.75 -18.37 11.03
C GLN A 31 4.42 -17.11 10.21
N ILE A 32 5.05 -16.92 9.05
CA ILE A 32 4.70 -15.84 8.12
C ILE A 32 3.27 -15.98 7.64
N ALA A 33 2.84 -17.19 7.26
CA ALA A 33 1.47 -17.47 6.85
C ALA A 33 0.46 -17.14 7.96
N GLU A 34 0.74 -17.56 9.19
CA GLU A 34 -0.09 -17.25 10.37
C GLU A 34 -0.26 -15.74 10.58
N LYS A 35 0.83 -14.97 10.45
CA LYS A 35 0.80 -13.50 10.59
C LYS A 35 0.04 -12.83 9.44
N ASN A 36 0.18 -13.34 8.22
CA ASN A 36 -0.61 -12.89 7.07
C ASN A 36 -2.11 -13.13 7.29
N ASP A 37 -2.48 -14.31 7.78
CA ASP A 37 -3.88 -14.65 8.09
C ASP A 37 -4.44 -13.75 9.19
N ALA A 38 -3.66 -13.47 10.24
CA ALA A 38 -4.06 -12.55 11.31
C ALA A 38 -4.31 -11.13 10.78
N ILE A 39 -3.42 -10.62 9.92
CA ILE A 39 -3.61 -9.32 9.25
C ILE A 39 -4.88 -9.34 8.40
N GLN A 40 -5.08 -10.36 7.58
CA GLN A 40 -6.27 -10.47 6.73
C GLN A 40 -7.56 -10.56 7.54
N LYS A 41 -7.56 -11.27 8.68
CA LYS A 41 -8.71 -11.30 9.59
C LYS A 41 -9.07 -9.90 10.07
N LEU A 42 -8.10 -9.06 10.46
CA LEU A 42 -8.36 -7.68 10.89
C LEU A 42 -8.89 -6.80 9.76
N LEU A 43 -8.35 -6.96 8.54
CA LEU A 43 -8.78 -6.20 7.36
C LEU A 43 -10.20 -6.56 6.92
N ASN A 44 -10.61 -7.82 7.11
CA ASN A 44 -11.93 -8.32 6.75
C ASN A 44 -12.99 -8.12 7.83
N MET A 45 -12.63 -7.60 9.01
CA MET A 45 -13.62 -7.27 10.04
C MET A 45 -14.48 -6.07 9.59
N PRO A 46 -15.80 -6.11 9.81
CA PRO A 46 -16.67 -4.98 9.47
C PRO A 46 -16.31 -3.75 10.32
N MET A 47 -16.61 -2.56 9.81
CA MET A 47 -16.36 -1.29 10.49
C MET A 47 -17.64 -0.78 11.17
N ASN A 48 -17.49 -0.18 12.34
CA ASN A 48 -18.56 0.63 12.94
C ASN A 48 -18.73 1.96 12.17
N LEU A 49 -19.80 2.68 12.46
CA LEU A 49 -20.14 3.91 11.74
C LEU A 49 -19.11 5.03 11.97
N ASP A 50 -18.56 5.16 13.18
CA ASP A 50 -17.56 6.18 13.49
C ASP A 50 -16.27 5.99 12.68
N ASP A 51 -15.80 4.75 12.60
CA ASP A 51 -14.65 4.38 11.79
C ASP A 51 -14.92 4.63 10.30
N PHE A 52 -16.11 4.29 9.80
CA PHE A 52 -16.49 4.60 8.41
C PHE A 52 -16.48 6.12 8.15
N CYS A 53 -17.11 6.90 9.03
CA CYS A 53 -17.13 8.35 8.93
C CYS A 53 -15.73 8.98 8.98
N SER A 54 -14.76 8.33 9.64
CA SER A 54 -13.37 8.81 9.68
C SER A 54 -12.69 8.86 8.30
N PHE A 55 -13.22 8.16 7.29
CA PHE A 55 -12.70 8.20 5.91
C PHE A 55 -13.32 9.32 5.05
N ILE A 56 -14.42 9.94 5.49
CA ILE A 56 -15.12 10.99 4.73
C ILE A 56 -14.21 12.19 4.39
N PRO A 57 -13.34 12.69 5.28
CA PRO A 57 -12.42 13.78 4.96
C PRO A 57 -11.53 13.48 3.75
N GLU A 58 -10.94 12.28 3.71
CA GLU A 58 -10.06 11.86 2.61
C GLU A 58 -10.85 11.63 1.32
N TYR A 59 -12.04 11.04 1.43
CA TYR A 59 -12.94 10.88 0.29
C TYR A 59 -13.29 12.25 -0.33
N VAL A 60 -13.70 13.23 0.48
CA VAL A 60 -14.01 14.59 0.02
C VAL A 60 -12.77 15.24 -0.60
N ARG A 61 -11.60 15.12 0.03
CA ARG A 61 -10.35 15.64 -0.52
C ARG A 61 -10.06 15.08 -1.92
N VAL A 62 -10.08 13.76 -2.09
CA VAL A 62 -9.84 13.10 -3.38
C VAL A 62 -10.87 13.52 -4.43
N ARG A 63 -12.14 13.67 -4.04
CA ARG A 63 -13.20 14.13 -4.94
C ARG A 63 -13.03 15.59 -5.36
N GLY A 64 -12.60 16.46 -4.45
CA GLY A 64 -12.25 17.84 -4.76
C GLY A 64 -11.07 17.94 -5.72
N GLU A 65 -10.03 17.12 -5.52
CA GLU A 65 -8.89 17.04 -6.46
C GLU A 65 -9.30 16.58 -7.86
N LEU A 66 -10.26 15.64 -7.97
CA LEU A 66 -10.79 15.23 -9.29
C LEU A 66 -11.49 16.39 -10.01
N PHE A 67 -12.09 17.32 -9.27
CA PHE A 67 -12.66 18.53 -9.84
C PHE A 67 -11.56 19.51 -10.27
N TYR A 68 -10.57 19.77 -9.39
CA TYR A 68 -9.42 20.64 -9.69
C TYR A 68 -8.63 20.19 -10.92
N ASN A 69 -8.32 18.88 -11.02
CA ASN A 69 -7.56 18.32 -12.14
C ASN A 69 -8.26 18.47 -13.49
N ARG A 70 -9.56 18.77 -13.49
CA ARG A 70 -10.34 19.05 -14.69
C ARG A 70 -10.41 20.53 -15.03
N PHE A 71 -9.94 21.43 -14.16
CA PHE A 71 -9.70 22.80 -14.57
C PHE A 71 -8.63 22.80 -15.66
N GLY A 72 -9.06 23.17 -16.87
CA GLY A 72 -8.14 23.39 -17.96
C GLY A 72 -7.41 24.69 -17.71
N TYR A 73 -6.20 24.61 -17.16
CA TYR A 73 -5.26 25.71 -17.12
C TYR A 73 -4.70 25.90 -18.53
N GLU A 74 -5.15 26.92 -19.27
CA GLU A 74 -4.58 27.16 -20.60
C GLU A 74 -3.14 27.69 -20.57
N ASN A 75 -2.46 27.68 -19.42
CA ASN A 75 -1.09 28.18 -19.26
C ASN A 75 -0.05 27.07 -19.00
N ARG A 76 -0.14 25.95 -19.72
CA ARG A 76 0.95 24.97 -19.83
C ARG A 76 1.92 25.39 -20.91
N GLU A 77 2.98 26.12 -20.56
CA GLU A 77 4.23 26.41 -21.30
C GLU A 77 4.13 26.94 -22.76
N LYS A 78 2.97 26.90 -23.42
CA LYS A 78 2.76 27.13 -24.86
C LYS A 78 1.77 28.27 -25.14
N LYS A 79 1.25 28.95 -24.12
CA LYS A 79 0.27 30.07 -24.23
C LYS A 79 0.46 31.13 -23.12
N LEU A 80 1.67 31.63 -22.93
CA LEU A 80 1.92 32.80 -22.06
C LEU A 80 1.23 34.02 -22.67
N ILE A 81 0.12 34.50 -22.09
CA ILE A 81 -0.48 35.78 -22.51
C ILE A 81 0.21 36.95 -21.80
N PRO A 82 0.43 38.08 -22.50
CA PRO A 82 1.00 39.26 -21.85
C PRO A 82 -0.02 39.88 -20.86
N TRP A 83 0.47 40.46 -19.77
CA TRP A 83 -0.36 41.11 -18.73
C TRP A 83 -1.39 42.09 -19.30
N GLY A 84 -1.02 42.88 -20.31
CA GLY A 84 -1.94 43.81 -21.00
C GLY A 84 -3.14 43.14 -21.71
N SER A 85 -3.16 41.81 -21.82
CA SER A 85 -4.33 41.05 -22.27
C SER A 85 -5.34 40.81 -21.14
N ILE A 86 -4.90 40.74 -19.89
CA ILE A 86 -5.74 40.51 -18.71
C ILE A 86 -6.24 41.84 -18.14
N GLU A 87 -5.38 42.86 -18.09
CA GLU A 87 -5.67 44.15 -17.48
C GLU A 87 -5.32 45.28 -18.47
N LYS A 88 -6.24 46.23 -18.63
CA LYS A 88 -6.01 47.44 -19.43
C LYS A 88 -5.26 48.49 -18.60
N GLU A 89 -4.68 49.48 -19.27
CA GLU A 89 -3.98 50.61 -18.62
C GLU A 89 -4.84 51.38 -17.60
N ASN A 90 -6.16 51.39 -17.78
CA ASN A 90 -7.10 52.02 -16.86
C ASN A 90 -7.49 51.14 -15.65
N GLY A 91 -6.88 49.95 -15.50
CA GLY A 91 -7.19 48.99 -14.44
C GLY A 91 -8.38 48.07 -14.72
N ASP A 92 -9.03 48.17 -15.90
CA ASP A 92 -10.13 47.27 -16.26
C ASP A 92 -9.62 45.84 -16.50
N VAL A 93 -10.23 44.88 -15.83
CA VAL A 93 -9.92 43.45 -15.97
C VAL A 93 -10.81 42.78 -17.03
N LYS A 94 -10.21 42.05 -17.97
CA LYS A 94 -10.92 41.24 -18.98
C LYS A 94 -11.13 39.81 -18.48
N LEU A 95 -12.31 39.53 -17.93
CA LEU A 95 -12.66 38.23 -17.33
C LEU A 95 -12.58 37.04 -18.31
N GLY A 96 -12.82 37.26 -19.61
CA GLY A 96 -12.74 36.20 -20.63
C GLY A 96 -11.34 35.61 -20.85
N ASN A 97 -10.30 36.18 -20.23
CA ASN A 97 -8.92 35.69 -20.27
C ASN A 97 -8.49 34.99 -18.97
N PHE A 98 -9.41 34.75 -18.04
CA PHE A 98 -9.11 33.94 -16.84
C PHE A 98 -9.00 32.46 -17.22
N TYR A 99 -7.89 31.86 -16.82
CA TYR A 99 -7.44 30.51 -17.21
C TYR A 99 -8.17 29.37 -16.48
N ILE A 100 -9.43 29.57 -16.08
CA ILE A 100 -10.22 28.56 -15.36
C ILE A 100 -11.36 28.14 -16.29
N SER A 101 -11.05 27.26 -17.25
CA SER A 101 -12.08 26.63 -18.07
C SER A 101 -12.72 25.46 -17.30
N GLY A 102 -14.04 25.28 -17.45
CA GLY A 102 -14.79 24.21 -16.76
C GLY A 102 -15.41 24.61 -15.41
N GLU A 103 -15.46 25.91 -15.10
CA GLU A 103 -16.17 26.48 -13.94
C GLU A 103 -17.68 26.16 -13.92
N ASP A 104 -18.29 25.91 -15.09
CA ASP A 104 -19.70 25.54 -15.26
C ASP A 104 -19.98 24.05 -15.00
N GLY A 105 -18.94 23.21 -14.84
CA GLY A 105 -19.08 21.78 -14.59
C GLY A 105 -19.43 20.92 -15.82
N SER A 106 -19.40 21.48 -17.03
CA SER A 106 -19.78 20.81 -18.30
C SER A 106 -18.92 19.60 -18.69
N TYR A 107 -17.78 19.39 -18.04
CA TYR A 107 -16.82 18.31 -18.34
C TYR A 107 -17.09 16.96 -17.67
N PHE A 108 -18.21 16.82 -16.96
CA PHE A 108 -18.65 15.53 -16.41
C PHE A 108 -19.84 15.01 -17.21
N SER A 109 -19.82 13.72 -17.57
CA SER A 109 -20.95 13.05 -18.22
C SER A 109 -22.16 12.87 -17.29
N ASP A 110 -21.95 12.98 -15.97
CA ASP A 110 -22.97 12.93 -14.93
C ASP A 110 -22.93 14.24 -14.13
N ALA A 111 -24.00 15.03 -14.26
CA ALA A 111 -24.12 16.34 -13.62
C ALA A 111 -24.18 16.28 -12.08
N GLY A 112 -24.65 15.17 -11.50
CA GLY A 112 -24.70 14.95 -10.06
C GLY A 112 -23.30 14.70 -9.49
N ILE A 113 -22.51 13.86 -10.17
CA ILE A 113 -21.10 13.60 -9.84
C ILE A 113 -20.27 14.87 -9.97
N ALA A 114 -20.54 15.70 -11.00
CA ALA A 114 -19.91 16.99 -11.21
C ALA A 114 -20.15 17.93 -10.03
N SER A 115 -21.43 18.08 -9.67
CA SER A 115 -21.88 18.97 -8.62
C SER A 115 -21.30 18.56 -7.27
N PHE A 116 -21.30 17.27 -6.95
CA PHE A 116 -20.70 16.78 -5.71
C PHE A 116 -19.19 17.05 -5.64
N SER A 117 -18.46 16.78 -6.73
CA SER A 117 -17.00 17.00 -6.76
C SER A 117 -16.65 18.49 -6.66
N ARG A 118 -17.49 19.37 -7.22
CA ARG A 118 -17.38 20.83 -7.06
C ARG A 118 -17.56 21.25 -5.61
N GLU A 119 -18.59 20.75 -4.91
CA GLU A 119 -18.79 21.03 -3.49
C GLU A 119 -17.62 20.51 -2.65
N CYS A 120 -17.06 19.35 -3.01
CA CYS A 120 -15.87 18.81 -2.36
C CYS A 120 -14.64 19.70 -2.52
N PHE A 121 -14.49 20.39 -3.66
CA PHE A 121 -13.37 21.29 -3.92
C PHE A 121 -13.53 22.64 -3.21
N PHE A 122 -14.67 23.31 -3.38
CA PHE A 122 -14.87 24.66 -2.85
C PHE A 122 -15.31 24.69 -1.38
N HIS A 123 -16.00 23.65 -0.92
CA HIS A 123 -16.58 23.58 0.43
C HIS A 123 -16.23 22.26 1.14
N PRO A 124 -14.96 21.86 1.24
CA PRO A 124 -14.57 20.56 1.77
C PRO A 124 -15.05 20.35 3.21
N GLU A 125 -14.82 21.31 4.10
CA GLU A 125 -15.19 21.20 5.53
C GLU A 125 -16.70 21.07 5.73
N ASN A 126 -17.48 21.89 5.02
CA ASN A 126 -18.94 21.85 5.07
C ASN A 126 -19.49 20.53 4.50
N THR A 127 -18.88 20.03 3.42
CA THR A 127 -19.25 18.76 2.79
C THR A 127 -18.99 17.60 3.75
N VAL A 128 -17.80 17.54 4.36
CA VAL A 128 -17.43 16.52 5.37
C VAL A 128 -18.41 16.54 6.53
N LYS A 129 -18.67 17.73 7.10
CA LYS A 129 -19.57 17.88 8.25
C LYS A 129 -20.98 17.39 7.91
N ARG A 130 -21.57 17.89 6.83
CA ARG A 130 -22.95 17.54 6.44
C ARG A 130 -23.11 16.05 6.15
N LEU A 131 -22.17 15.44 5.45
CA LEU A 131 -22.19 14.00 5.19
C LEU A 131 -22.10 13.18 6.48
N THR A 132 -21.17 13.54 7.35
CA THR A 132 -20.95 12.85 8.63
C THR A 132 -22.19 12.96 9.51
N ASP A 133 -22.71 14.17 9.72
CA ASP A 133 -23.89 14.40 10.54
C ASP A 133 -25.11 13.65 10.00
N LYS A 134 -25.31 13.67 8.68
CA LYS A 134 -26.45 13.00 8.05
C LYS A 134 -26.39 11.50 8.21
N LEU A 135 -25.25 10.88 7.91
CA LEU A 135 -25.02 9.44 8.08
C LEU A 135 -25.24 9.02 9.54
N LYS A 136 -24.69 9.77 10.50
CA LYS A 136 -24.89 9.51 11.92
C LYS A 136 -26.35 9.64 12.34
N SER A 137 -27.04 10.68 11.87
CA SER A 137 -28.45 10.89 12.22
C SER A 137 -29.39 9.80 11.70
N GLU A 138 -29.03 9.13 10.61
CA GLU A 138 -29.90 8.13 9.97
C GLU A 138 -29.52 6.69 10.31
N LEU A 139 -28.24 6.42 10.54
CA LEU A 139 -27.72 5.05 10.57
C LEU A 139 -27.11 4.66 11.93
N ALA A 140 -26.97 5.58 12.89
CA ALA A 140 -26.34 5.27 14.17
C ALA A 140 -27.00 4.07 14.88
N ASP A 141 -28.33 3.97 14.84
CA ASP A 141 -29.05 2.89 15.53
C ASP A 141 -29.05 1.55 14.76
N SER A 142 -28.76 1.56 13.45
CA SER A 142 -28.90 0.38 12.58
C SER A 142 -27.59 -0.15 12.01
N TRP A 143 -26.48 0.58 12.13
CA TRP A 143 -25.20 0.20 11.50
C TRP A 143 -24.50 -0.97 12.24
N GLY A 144 -24.39 -0.87 13.57
CA GLY A 144 -23.77 -1.87 14.43
C GLY A 144 -22.24 -1.96 14.33
N ASN A 145 -21.69 -3.13 14.68
CA ASN A 145 -20.26 -3.48 14.62
C ASN A 145 -19.39 -2.83 15.71
N GLU A 146 -19.98 -2.31 16.78
CA GLU A 146 -19.28 -1.71 17.92
C GLU A 146 -18.50 -2.76 18.73
N GLN A 147 -18.83 -4.04 18.58
CA GLN A 147 -18.10 -5.15 19.21
C GLN A 147 -16.72 -5.41 18.59
N TYR A 148 -16.45 -4.91 17.38
CA TYR A 148 -15.16 -5.09 16.73
C TYR A 148 -14.19 -3.97 17.13
N PRO A 149 -12.88 -4.23 17.16
CA PRO A 149 -11.88 -3.20 17.46
C PRO A 149 -12.03 -2.02 16.49
N SER A 150 -11.72 -0.81 16.95
CA SER A 150 -11.71 0.38 16.09
C SER A 150 -10.65 0.26 15.00
N ILE A 151 -10.80 1.00 13.89
CA ILE A 151 -9.78 1.04 12.83
C ILE A 151 -8.44 1.55 13.37
N LYS A 152 -8.46 2.46 14.34
CA LYS A 152 -7.24 2.93 15.03
C LYS A 152 -6.51 1.79 15.73
N GLU A 153 -7.23 0.97 16.50
CA GLU A 153 -6.65 -0.19 17.19
C GLU A 153 -6.17 -1.25 16.19
N ARG A 154 -6.97 -1.55 15.16
CA ARG A 154 -6.58 -2.50 14.10
C ARG A 154 -5.28 -2.07 13.42
N ARG A 155 -5.11 -0.78 13.11
CA ARG A 155 -3.86 -0.25 12.50
C ARG A 155 -2.65 -0.49 13.39
N ILE A 156 -2.79 -0.32 14.71
CA ILE A 156 -1.71 -0.60 15.67
C ILE A 156 -1.36 -2.08 15.66
N THR A 157 -2.35 -2.97 15.73
CA THR A 157 -2.12 -4.42 15.69
C THR A 157 -1.52 -4.87 14.36
N VAL A 158 -2.01 -4.37 13.23
CA VAL A 158 -1.46 -4.66 11.89
C VAL A 158 0.00 -4.21 11.80
N ALA A 159 0.35 -3.03 12.30
CA ALA A 159 1.73 -2.56 12.30
C ALA A 159 2.65 -3.47 13.13
N SER A 160 2.19 -3.95 14.29
CA SER A 160 2.94 -4.94 15.10
C SER A 160 3.17 -6.25 14.34
N LEU A 161 2.10 -6.81 13.78
CA LEU A 161 2.16 -8.06 13.00
C LEU A 161 3.07 -7.93 11.78
N GLN A 162 3.06 -6.78 11.10
CA GLN A 162 3.95 -6.49 9.98
C GLN A 162 5.41 -6.43 10.42
N ALA A 163 5.70 -5.80 11.56
CA ALA A 163 7.06 -5.73 12.11
C ALA A 163 7.57 -7.11 12.55
N GLU A 164 6.73 -7.93 13.18
CA GLU A 164 7.07 -9.32 13.53
C GLU A 164 7.33 -10.16 12.27
N ARG A 165 6.44 -10.07 11.28
CA ARG A 165 6.60 -10.77 9.99
C ARG A 165 7.90 -10.36 9.28
N ALA A 166 8.28 -9.09 9.34
CA ALA A 166 9.52 -8.62 8.73
C ALA A 166 10.75 -9.27 9.37
N LYS A 167 10.79 -9.40 10.70
CA LYS A 167 11.88 -10.10 11.40
C LYS A 167 11.96 -11.58 11.03
N ILE A 168 10.81 -12.25 10.96
CA ILE A 168 10.74 -13.67 10.55
C ILE A 168 11.20 -13.83 9.10
N GLN A 169 10.89 -12.86 8.24
CA GLN A 169 11.36 -12.86 6.86
C GLN A 169 12.88 -12.72 6.77
N GLU A 170 13.50 -11.86 7.58
CA GLU A 170 14.97 -11.75 7.67
C GLU A 170 15.61 -13.08 8.08
N GLU A 171 15.07 -13.77 9.08
CA GLU A 171 15.53 -15.11 9.48
C GLU A 171 15.36 -16.14 8.36
N LEU A 172 14.24 -16.10 7.63
CA LEU A 172 13.98 -17.00 6.51
C LEU A 172 14.96 -16.76 5.36
N ASP A 173 15.30 -15.50 5.08
CA ASP A 173 16.26 -15.13 4.04
C ASP A 173 17.67 -15.65 4.39
N GLU A 174 18.07 -15.57 5.67
CA GLU A 174 19.32 -16.17 6.16
C GLU A 174 19.35 -17.69 6.00
N VAL A 175 18.27 -18.38 6.40
CA VAL A 175 18.14 -19.84 6.24
C VAL A 175 18.23 -20.25 4.76
N ASN A 176 17.58 -19.49 3.87
CA ASN A 176 17.66 -19.73 2.43
C ASN A 176 19.08 -19.50 1.88
N ALA A 177 19.79 -18.48 2.36
CA ALA A 177 21.18 -18.23 1.99
C ALA A 177 22.10 -19.37 2.46
N ASN A 178 21.93 -19.87 3.68
CA ASN A 178 22.67 -21.01 4.22
C ASN A 178 22.44 -22.28 3.41
N LEU A 179 21.17 -22.58 3.07
CA LEU A 179 20.83 -23.71 2.20
C LEU A 179 21.47 -23.60 0.81
N ALA A 180 21.49 -22.39 0.22
CA ALA A 180 22.15 -22.15 -1.05
C ALA A 180 23.67 -22.35 -0.96
N GLY A 181 24.30 -21.88 0.14
CA GLY A 181 25.71 -22.09 0.43
C GLY A 181 26.08 -23.56 0.55
N ILE A 182 25.30 -24.36 1.29
CA ILE A 182 25.52 -25.80 1.42
C ILE A 182 25.40 -26.50 0.06
N ARG A 183 24.39 -26.15 -0.75
CA ARG A 183 24.22 -26.71 -2.10
C ARG A 183 25.43 -26.42 -2.99
N SER A 184 25.94 -25.20 -2.95
CA SER A 184 27.14 -24.81 -3.71
C SER A 184 28.39 -25.57 -3.24
N ALA A 185 28.58 -25.72 -1.93
CA ALA A 185 29.69 -26.48 -1.37
C ALA A 185 29.60 -27.98 -1.77
N ALA A 186 28.41 -28.57 -1.72
CA ALA A 186 28.18 -29.95 -2.10
C ALA A 186 28.47 -30.22 -3.59
N SER A 187 28.09 -29.31 -4.49
CA SER A 187 28.42 -29.43 -5.93
C SER A 187 29.92 -29.38 -6.21
N ASN A 188 30.69 -28.64 -5.41
CA ASN A 188 32.15 -28.52 -5.58
C ASN A 188 32.92 -29.73 -5.04
N ILE A 189 32.29 -30.57 -4.21
CA ILE A 189 32.91 -31.79 -3.66
C ILE A 189 32.83 -32.97 -4.64
N ASN A 190 31.97 -32.89 -5.67
CA ASN A 190 31.69 -34.00 -6.59
C ASN A 190 32.62 -34.07 -7.83
N ILE A 191 33.86 -33.57 -7.75
CA ILE A 191 34.87 -33.71 -8.83
C ILE A 191 36.16 -34.30 -8.22
N PRO A 192 36.52 -35.53 -8.61
CA PRO A 192 37.58 -35.69 -9.60
C PRO A 192 37.18 -36.65 -10.73
N GLU A 193 37.20 -36.18 -11.98
CA GLU A 193 37.54 -37.09 -13.08
C GLU A 193 39.01 -37.46 -12.89
N PRO A 194 39.37 -38.74 -12.81
CA PRO A 194 40.76 -39.13 -12.92
C PRO A 194 41.22 -38.80 -14.34
N ASP A 195 42.23 -37.93 -14.45
CA ASP A 195 43.03 -37.82 -15.66
C ASP A 195 43.52 -39.24 -15.99
N SER A 196 42.96 -39.81 -17.06
CA SER A 196 43.51 -40.98 -17.71
C SER A 196 44.84 -40.56 -18.31
N GLU A 197 45.93 -40.94 -17.65
CA GLU A 197 47.26 -40.97 -18.26
C GLU A 197 47.24 -42.02 -19.39
N GLU A 198 47.35 -41.55 -20.64
CA GLU A 198 47.88 -42.31 -21.79
C GLU A 198 49.17 -41.63 -22.28
#